data_AF-A0A6C1SV02-F1
#
_entry.id   AF-A0A6C1SV02-F1
#
_cell.length_a   1.000
_cell.length_b   1.000
_cell.length_c   1.000
_cell.angle_alpha   90.00
_cell.angle_beta   90.00
_cell.angle_gamma   90.00
#
_symmetry.space_group_name_H-M   'P 1'
#
loop_
_entity.id
_entity.type
_entity.pdbx_description
1 polymer ?
#
loop_
_entity_poly.entity_id
_entity_poly.type
_entity_poly.pdbx_seq_one_letter_code
_entity_poly.pdbx_strand_id
1 'polypeptide(L)'
;MGLTDRLRFSPVLIVLDADGPLAAHIPGDVPVHSLNQPRVRKVMPKLVAILRRLRPAVIFSTFTHLNLPLLAARPLLGGARLVVREANLPSANLPRMPWPWAFRQGYGRLYGSA
;
A
#
# COMPACT_ATOMS: atom_id res chain seq x y z
N MET A 1 -4.63 10.63 -22.87
CA MET A 1 -4.98 9.30 -22.32
C MET A 1 -4.81 9.38 -20.81
N GLY A 2 -5.85 9.80 -20.08
CA GLY A 2 -5.77 10.05 -18.64
C GLY A 2 -5.73 8.72 -17.88
N LEU A 3 -4.91 8.64 -16.83
CA LEU A 3 -4.66 7.46 -15.99
C LEU A 3 -5.90 6.95 -15.20
N THR A 4 -7.10 7.43 -15.52
CA THR A 4 -8.33 7.11 -14.81
C THR A 4 -9.51 7.21 -15.77
N ASP A 5 -9.54 6.32 -16.76
CA ASP A 5 -10.79 6.09 -17.50
C ASP A 5 -11.83 5.59 -16.50
N ARG A 6 -12.72 6.49 -16.05
CA ARG A 6 -13.74 6.22 -15.03
C ARG A 6 -14.76 5.18 -15.50
N LEU A 7 -14.83 4.93 -16.81
CA LEU A 7 -15.64 3.87 -17.39
C LEU A 7 -15.02 2.48 -17.17
N ARG A 8 -13.71 2.42 -16.86
CA ARG A 8 -12.96 1.17 -16.66
C ARG A 8 -12.52 0.96 -15.22
N PHE A 9 -12.27 2.05 -14.48
CA PHE A 9 -11.73 2.01 -13.13
C PHE A 9 -12.53 2.89 -12.17
N SER A 10 -12.88 2.32 -11.02
CA SER A 10 -13.44 3.06 -9.87
C SER A 10 -12.36 3.14 -8.78
N PRO A 11 -11.49 4.17 -8.81
CA PRO A 11 -10.39 4.28 -7.87
C PRO A 11 -10.92 4.65 -6.48
N VAL A 12 -10.29 4.06 -5.46
CA VAL A 12 -10.48 4.44 -4.07
C VAL A 12 -9.10 4.75 -3.50
N LEU A 13 -8.98 5.91 -2.84
CA LEU A 13 -7.72 6.35 -2.25
C LEU A 13 -7.71 6.04 -0.75
N ILE A 14 -6.70 5.31 -0.28
CA ILE A 14 -6.47 5.09 1.14
C ILE A 14 -5.22 5.86 1.54
N VAL A 15 -5.36 6.79 2.49
CA VAL A 15 -4.26 7.60 3.01
C VAL A 15 -4.02 7.30 4.49
N LEU A 16 -2.78 7.47 4.93
CA LEU A 16 -2.46 7.36 6.36
C LEU A 16 -3.08 8.50 7.15
N ASP A 17 -3.12 9.67 6.52
CA ASP A 17 -3.63 10.94 7.03
C ASP A 17 -4.21 11.74 5.86
N ALA A 18 -5.36 12.37 6.06
CA ALA A 18 -6.04 13.18 5.05
C ALA A 18 -5.72 14.68 5.16
N ASP A 19 -5.08 15.13 6.24
CA ASP A 19 -4.86 16.56 6.52
C ASP A 19 -3.61 17.13 5.81
N GLY A 20 -3.32 16.64 4.61
CA GLY A 20 -2.15 17.03 3.83
C GLY A 20 -2.44 18.13 2.78
N PRO A 21 -1.42 18.92 2.37
CA PRO A 21 -1.58 19.99 1.38
C PRO A 21 -2.02 19.49 -0.01
N LEU A 22 -1.90 18.19 -0.28
CA LEU A 22 -2.31 17.56 -1.53
C LEU A 22 -3.78 17.13 -1.52
N ALA A 23 -4.50 17.22 -0.40
CA ALA A 23 -5.90 16.83 -0.32
C ALA A 23 -6.79 17.59 -1.33
N ALA A 24 -6.50 18.88 -1.54
CA ALA A 24 -7.20 19.73 -2.51
C ALA A 24 -7.00 19.30 -3.98
N HIS A 25 -6.01 18.45 -4.26
CA HIS A 25 -5.74 17.94 -5.62
C HIS A 25 -6.47 16.63 -5.90
N ILE A 26 -7.17 16.05 -4.92
CA ILE A 26 -7.93 14.83 -5.09
C ILE A 26 -9.25 15.18 -5.78
N PRO A 27 -9.57 14.56 -6.93
CA PRO A 27 -10.87 14.75 -7.58
C PRO A 27 -12.02 14.36 -6.63
N GLY A 28 -13.07 15.19 -6.57
CA GLY A 28 -14.19 15.00 -5.62
C GLY A 28 -15.01 13.72 -5.84
N ASP A 29 -14.84 13.05 -6.99
CA ASP A 29 -15.48 11.78 -7.32
C ASP A 29 -14.69 10.56 -6.83
N VAL A 30 -13.52 10.75 -6.22
CA VAL A 30 -12.69 9.67 -5.65
C VAL A 30 -12.98 9.52 -4.17
N PRO A 31 -13.50 8.37 -3.70
CA PRO A 31 -13.64 8.10 -2.28
C PRO A 31 -12.26 8.07 -1.60
N VAL A 32 -12.12 8.81 -0.50
CA VAL A 32 -10.90 8.88 0.30
C VAL A 32 -11.16 8.26 1.68
N HIS A 33 -10.34 7.29 2.05
CA HIS A 33 -10.33 6.71 3.40
C HIS A 33 -9.04 7.09 4.13
N SER A 34 -9.17 7.89 5.18
CA SER A 34 -8.05 8.13 6.09
C SER A 34 -7.96 7.05 7.17
N LEU A 35 -6.76 6.54 7.42
CA LEU A 35 -6.50 5.59 8.49
C LEU A 35 -6.30 6.29 9.85
N ASN A 36 -6.01 7.60 9.83
CA ASN A 36 -5.70 8.45 10.99
C ASN A 36 -4.68 7.77 11.92
N GLN A 37 -3.59 7.25 11.36
CA GLN A 37 -2.59 6.50 12.11
C GLN A 37 -1.16 6.89 11.69
N PRO A 38 -0.34 7.44 12.61
CA PRO A 38 1.02 7.88 12.28
C PRO A 38 2.03 6.73 12.20
N ARG A 39 1.69 5.54 12.73
CA ARG A 39 2.61 4.39 12.84
C ARG A 39 2.15 3.19 12.01
N VAL A 40 3.03 2.69 11.15
CA VAL A 40 2.80 1.52 10.26
C VAL A 40 2.21 0.30 11.00
N ARG A 41 2.68 -0.02 12.22
CA ARG A 41 2.15 -1.18 12.96
C ARG A 41 0.66 -1.07 13.30
N LYS A 42 0.17 0.16 13.53
CA LYS A 42 -1.25 0.45 13.84
C LYS A 42 -2.09 0.61 12.58
N VAL A 43 -1.44 0.97 11.47
CA VAL A 43 -2.04 1.10 10.13
C VAL A 43 -2.48 -0.26 9.59
N MET A 44 -1.64 -1.29 9.73
CA MET A 44 -1.87 -2.57 9.03
C MET A 44 -3.20 -3.26 9.36
N PRO A 45 -3.63 -3.42 10.62
CA PRO A 45 -4.91 -4.05 10.92
C PRO A 45 -6.11 -3.28 10.31
N LYS A 46 -6.09 -1.94 10.40
CA LYS A 46 -7.13 -1.08 9.81
C LYS A 46 -7.13 -1.16 8.28
N LEU A 47 -5.94 -1.13 7.68
CA LEU A 47 -5.76 -1.25 6.23
C LEU A 47 -6.32 -2.58 5.73
N VAL A 48 -5.95 -3.70 6.37
CA VAL A 48 -6.47 -5.03 6.01
C VAL A 48 -7.99 -5.09 6.17
N ALA A 49 -8.55 -4.53 7.25
CA ALA A 49 -10.00 -4.51 7.45
C ALA A 49 -10.73 -3.74 6.33
N ILE A 50 -10.22 -2.57 5.94
CA ILE A 50 -10.78 -1.77 4.85
C ILE A 50 -10.65 -2.50 3.51
N LEU A 51 -9.47 -3.06 3.21
CA LEU A 51 -9.25 -3.81 1.97
C LEU A 51 -10.16 -5.04 1.87
N ARG A 52 -10.39 -5.76 2.98
CA ARG A 52 -11.33 -6.89 3.02
C ARG A 52 -12.79 -6.47 2.84
N ARG A 53 -13.15 -5.28 3.31
CA ARG A 53 -14.49 -4.71 3.12
C ARG A 53 -14.71 -4.24 1.69
N LEU A 54 -13.74 -3.53 1.11
CA LEU A 54 -13.79 -2.99 -0.24
C LEU A 54 -13.64 -4.08 -1.32
N ARG A 55 -12.96 -5.19 -0.99
CA ARG A 55 -12.64 -6.29 -1.92
C ARG A 55 -12.13 -5.78 -3.28
N PRO A 56 -11.06 -4.97 -3.31
CA PRO A 56 -10.58 -4.39 -4.55
C PRO A 56 -10.02 -5.48 -5.47
N ALA A 57 -10.22 -5.30 -6.78
CA ALA A 57 -9.58 -6.17 -7.78
C ALA A 57 -8.06 -5.96 -7.84
N VAL A 58 -7.61 -4.72 -7.62
CA VAL A 58 -6.20 -4.31 -7.68
C VAL A 58 -5.89 -3.40 -6.50
N ILE A 59 -4.75 -3.63 -5.85
CA ILE A 59 -4.21 -2.78 -4.80
C ILE A 59 -2.91 -2.19 -5.32
N PHE A 60 -2.80 -0.87 -5.35
CA PHE A 60 -1.60 -0.16 -5.77
C PHE A 60 -0.96 0.53 -4.56
N SER A 61 0.28 0.16 -4.22
CA SER A 61 1.02 0.76 -3.10
C SER A 61 2.30 1.43 -3.58
N THR A 62 2.49 2.69 -3.18
CA THR A 62 3.71 3.48 -3.44
C THR A 62 4.58 3.65 -2.19
N PHE A 63 4.11 3.21 -1.02
CA PHE A 63 4.80 3.39 0.27
C PHE A 63 5.76 2.24 0.55
N THR A 64 7.07 2.48 0.40
CA THR A 64 8.12 1.48 0.62
C THR A 64 8.01 0.74 1.96
N HIS A 65 7.64 1.43 3.04
CA HIS A 65 7.50 0.82 4.37
C HIS A 65 6.21 0.01 4.58
N LEU A 66 5.21 0.16 3.70
CA LEU A 66 3.96 -0.62 3.74
C LEU A 66 3.99 -1.81 2.80
N ASN A 67 4.87 -1.80 1.79
CA ASN A 67 4.96 -2.85 0.78
C ASN A 67 5.15 -4.25 1.38
N LEU A 68 6.15 -4.43 2.25
CA LEU A 68 6.43 -5.73 2.86
C LEU A 68 5.30 -6.20 3.81
N PRO A 69 4.79 -5.38 4.74
CA PRO A 69 3.61 -5.74 5.53
C PRO A 69 2.37 -6.07 4.67
N LEU A 70 2.16 -5.37 3.56
CA LEU A 70 1.03 -5.59 2.66
C LEU A 70 1.18 -6.89 1.86
N LEU A 71 2.39 -7.21 1.40
CA LEU A 71 2.73 -8.50 0.80
C LEU A 71 2.52 -9.65 1.78
N ALA A 72 2.97 -9.49 3.04
CA ALA A 72 2.74 -10.48 4.08
C ALA A 72 1.24 -10.66 4.41
N ALA A 73 0.46 -9.59 4.32
CA ALA A 73 -0.99 -9.63 4.51
C ALA A 73 -1.76 -10.21 3.30
N ARG A 74 -1.12 -10.47 2.15
CA ARG A 74 -1.77 -10.93 0.92
C ARG A 74 -2.74 -12.11 1.09
N PRO A 75 -2.45 -13.17 1.88
CA PRO A 75 -3.40 -14.27 2.09
C PRO A 75 -4.73 -13.80 2.70
N LEU A 76 -4.72 -12.69 3.44
CA LEU A 76 -5.89 -12.12 4.10
C LEU A 76 -6.72 -11.21 3.17
N LEU A 77 -6.18 -10.83 2.00
CA LEU A 77 -6.76 -9.83 1.10
C LEU A 77 -7.68 -10.41 0.01
N GLY A 78 -8.02 -11.71 0.09
CA GLY A 78 -9.07 -12.30 -0.74
C GLY A 78 -8.80 -12.31 -2.24
N GLY A 79 -7.52 -12.35 -2.65
CA GLY A 79 -7.13 -12.53 -4.06
C GLY A 79 -6.89 -11.25 -4.87
N ALA A 80 -6.93 -10.07 -4.25
CA ALA A 80 -6.60 -8.81 -4.92
C ALA A 80 -5.20 -8.87 -5.58
N ARG A 81 -5.09 -8.35 -6.81
CA ARG A 81 -3.79 -8.19 -7.48
C ARG A 81 -3.02 -7.05 -6.82
N LEU A 82 -1.90 -7.38 -6.20
CA LEU A 82 -1.07 -6.40 -5.51
C LEU A 82 0.03 -5.89 -6.44
N VAL A 83 0.00 -4.59 -6.75
CA VAL A 83 1.01 -3.88 -7.53
C VAL A 83 1.74 -2.93 -6.60
N VAL A 84 3.02 -3.20 -6.42
CA VAL A 84 3.88 -2.44 -5.52
C VAL A 84 4.87 -1.63 -6.35
N ARG A 85 4.95 -0.32 -6.08
CA ARG A 85 5.95 0.57 -6.65
C ARG A 85 6.95 0.99 -5.58
N GLU A 86 8.22 0.77 -5.85
CA GLU A 86 9.33 1.27 -5.02
C GLU A 86 9.98 2.46 -5.72
N ALA A 87 9.92 3.64 -5.11
CA ALA A 87 10.57 4.83 -5.65
C ALA A 87 12.09 4.84 -5.38
N ASN A 88 12.55 4.06 -4.39
CA ASN A 88 13.94 3.94 -3.98
C ASN A 88 14.22 2.47 -3.66
N LEU A 89 15.30 1.90 -4.23
CA LEU A 89 15.74 0.52 -3.98
C LEU A 89 15.83 0.24 -2.47
N PRO A 90 15.02 -0.67 -1.91
CA PRO A 90 15.08 -1.04 -0.50
C PRO A 90 16.44 -1.61 -0.13
N SER A 91 17.12 -2.29 -1.06
CA SER A 91 18.48 -2.84 -0.87
C SER A 91 19.49 -1.78 -0.44
N ALA A 92 19.34 -0.53 -0.90
CA ALA A 92 20.19 0.58 -0.49
C ALA A 92 19.89 1.10 0.95
N ASN A 93 18.67 0.86 1.45
CA ASN A 93 18.21 1.33 2.77
C ASN A 93 18.09 0.22 3.82
N LEU A 94 18.25 -1.06 3.44
CA LEU A 94 18.25 -2.21 4.34
C LEU A 94 19.17 -2.06 5.56
N PRO A 95 20.39 -1.48 5.44
CA PRO A 95 21.28 -1.29 6.59
C PRO A 95 20.74 -0.31 7.64
N ARG A 96 19.78 0.54 7.29
CA ARG A 96 19.23 1.59 8.16
C ARG A 96 17.90 1.21 8.82
N MET A 97 17.40 0.00 8.58
CA MET A 97 16.14 -0.48 9.17
C MET A 97 16.36 -1.24 10.48
N PRO A 98 15.44 -1.13 11.45
CA PRO A 98 15.43 -2.02 12.60
C PRO A 98 15.18 -3.47 12.13
N TRP A 99 16.12 -4.36 12.45
CA TRP A 99 16.16 -5.79 12.12
C TRP A 99 16.41 -6.15 10.64
N PRO A 100 17.60 -5.86 10.09
CA PRO A 100 17.94 -6.06 8.68
C PRO A 100 17.80 -7.51 8.19
N TRP A 101 18.04 -8.49 9.07
CA TRP A 101 17.97 -9.92 8.75
C TRP A 101 16.53 -10.39 8.49
N ALA A 102 15.57 -9.92 9.28
CA ALA A 102 14.15 -10.28 9.13
C ALA A 102 13.60 -9.68 7.83
N PHE A 103 13.99 -8.43 7.52
CA PHE A 103 13.67 -7.78 6.25
C PHE A 103 14.32 -8.49 5.06
N ARG A 104 15.59 -8.90 5.14
CA ARG A 104 16.28 -9.63 4.06
C ARG A 104 15.62 -10.98 3.74
N GLN A 105 15.25 -11.75 4.77
CA GLN A 105 14.56 -13.03 4.59
C GLN A 105 13.12 -12.84 4.08
N GLY A 106 12.42 -11.81 4.57
CA GLY A 106 11.07 -11.46 4.10
C GLY A 106 11.07 -11.00 2.64
N TYR A 107 12.00 -10.13 2.25
CA TYR A 107 12.17 -9.71 0.86
C TYR A 107 12.51 -10.90 -0.04
N GLY A 108 13.47 -11.75 0.32
CA GLY A 108 13.83 -12.91 -0.52
C GLY A 108 12.67 -13.88 -0.78
N ARG A 109 11.76 -14.05 0.18
CA ARG A 109 10.63 -14.99 0.07
C ARG A 109 9.34 -14.40 -0.50
N LEU A 110 9.05 -13.13 -0.19
CA LEU A 110 7.81 -12.46 -0.62
C LEU A 110 7.98 -11.68 -1.92
N TYR A 111 9.23 -11.36 -2.27
CA TYR A 111 9.60 -10.62 -3.47
C TYR A 111 10.26 -11.50 -4.54
N GLY A 112 10.79 -12.68 -4.18
CA GLY A 112 11.38 -13.62 -5.14
C GLY A 112 10.32 -14.16 -6.12
N SER A 113 10.57 -14.27 -7.42
CA SER A 113 11.72 -13.96 -8.25
C SER A 113 11.16 -13.66 -9.65
N ALA A 114 11.75 -12.71 -10.38
CA ALA A 114 11.56 -12.63 -11.82
C ALA A 114 12.08 -13.91 -12.50
#